data_AF-A0A7W0G0G1-F1
#
_entry.id   AF-A0A7W0G0G1-F1
#
_cell.length_a   1.000
_cell.length_b   1.000
_cell.length_c   1.000
_cell.angle_alpha   90.00
_cell.angle_beta   90.00
_cell.angle_gamma   90.00
#
_symmetry.space_group_name_H-M   'P 1'
#
loop_
_entity.id
_entity.type
_entity.pdbx_description
1 polymer ?
#
loop_
_entity_poly.entity_id
_entity_poly.type
_entity_poly.pdbx_seq_one_letter_code
_entity_poly.pdbx_strand_id
1 'polypeptide(L)'
;MSTRKAFTPPHVSLLLLLSLIFGAMPAPARAAQTTQRERRVTTTPLPAPTPTPARTTPTPTPQRPAATPAQSPAQSPAQAPAPTPTATPTANATPRPGAAPQTLEELRARISEITSRPEFASSHLAVKVASLDTGRVVYEENADKWMQPASNMKLYTV
;
A
#
# COMPACT_ATOMS: atom_id res chain seq x y z
N MET A 1 -39.62 16.87 43.33
CA MET A 1 -38.33 16.53 42.68
C MET A 1 -38.07 17.57 41.59
N SER A 2 -37.30 18.62 41.90
CA SER A 2 -36.98 19.70 40.94
C SER A 2 -35.71 19.38 40.17
N THR A 3 -35.87 19.08 38.88
CA THR A 3 -34.79 18.99 37.90
C THR A 3 -34.25 20.40 37.61
N ARG A 4 -33.06 20.74 38.12
CA ARG A 4 -32.34 21.93 37.66
C ARG A 4 -31.77 21.63 36.27
N LYS A 5 -32.36 22.21 35.22
CA LYS A 5 -31.70 22.35 33.92
C LYS A 5 -30.45 23.20 34.16
N ALA A 6 -29.27 22.61 34.01
CA ALA A 6 -28.01 23.34 34.04
C ALA A 6 -28.02 24.33 32.86
N PHE A 7 -28.20 25.61 33.16
CA PHE A 7 -28.09 26.68 32.17
C PHE A 7 -26.62 27.03 32.05
N THR A 8 -25.92 26.33 31.15
CA THR A 8 -24.52 26.65 30.85
C THR A 8 -24.51 27.99 30.10
N PRO A 9 -23.84 29.03 30.62
CA PRO A 9 -23.84 30.33 29.95
C PRO A 9 -23.14 30.21 28.59
N PRO A 10 -23.61 30.93 27.55
CA PRO A 10 -23.14 30.78 26.17
C PRO A 10 -21.64 31.01 26.03
N HIS A 11 -21.06 31.86 26.89
CA HIS A 11 -19.62 32.14 26.93
C HIS A 11 -18.79 30.96 27.40
N VAL A 12 -19.30 30.07 28.27
CA VAL A 12 -18.58 28.88 28.73
C VAL A 12 -18.48 27.84 27.62
N SER A 13 -19.53 27.67 26.82
CA SER A 13 -19.48 26.79 25.64
C SER A 13 -18.55 27.35 24.56
N LEU A 14 -18.51 28.68 24.40
CA LEU A 14 -17.59 29.34 23.47
C LEU A 14 -16.13 29.19 23.92
N LEU A 15 -15.84 29.32 25.22
CA LEU A 15 -14.50 29.14 25.78
C LEU A 15 -14.03 27.69 25.69
N LEU A 16 -14.92 26.70 25.88
CA LEU A 16 -14.62 25.28 25.66
C LEU A 16 -14.32 24.99 24.18
N LEU A 17 -15.10 25.57 23.27
CA LEU A 17 -14.87 25.43 21.83
C LEU A 17 -13.54 26.07 21.40
N LEU A 18 -13.23 27.26 21.91
CA LEU A 18 -11.96 27.95 21.63
C LEU A 18 -10.76 27.18 22.22
N SER A 19 -10.92 26.62 23.42
CA SER A 19 -9.92 25.74 24.06
C SER A 19 -9.67 24.46 23.25
N LEU A 20 -10.69 23.88 22.62
CA LEU A 20 -10.53 22.70 21.79
C LEU A 20 -9.78 23.01 20.48
N ILE A 21 -9.97 24.21 19.93
CA ILE A 21 -9.37 24.64 18.67
C ILE A 21 -7.91 25.10 18.87
N PHE A 22 -7.59 25.74 19.99
CA PHE A 22 -6.25 26.30 20.25
C PHE A 22 -5.39 25.47 21.22
N GLY A 23 -5.93 24.41 21.82
CA GLY A 23 -5.29 23.62 22.88
C GLY A 23 -4.27 22.56 22.44
N ALA A 24 -3.47 22.82 21.40
CA ALA A 24 -2.38 21.93 21.02
C ALA A 24 -1.15 22.70 20.49
N MET A 25 -0.56 23.55 21.33
CA MET A 25 0.83 23.97 21.15
C MET A 25 1.71 23.30 22.22
N PRO A 26 2.45 22.23 21.90
CA PRO A 26 3.56 21.79 22.75
C PRO A 26 4.69 22.81 22.70
N ALA A 27 5.09 23.30 23.88
CA ALA A 27 6.22 24.19 24.07
C ALA A 27 7.55 23.57 23.56
N PRO A 28 8.52 24.37 23.09
CA PRO A 28 9.82 23.87 22.66
C PRO A 28 10.67 23.47 23.88
N ALA A 29 10.76 22.18 24.17
CA ALA A 29 11.70 21.64 25.13
C ALA A 29 13.11 21.55 24.50
N ARG A 30 13.89 22.60 24.76
CA ARG A 30 15.31 22.60 25.16
C ARG A 30 16.22 21.49 24.61
N ALA A 31 17.19 21.94 23.81
CA ALA A 31 18.38 21.20 23.42
C ALA A 31 19.14 20.55 24.59
N ALA A 32 19.47 19.28 24.45
CA ALA A 32 20.56 18.59 25.15
C ALA A 32 21.18 17.59 24.14
N GLN A 33 22.29 18.00 23.53
CA GLN A 33 23.63 17.47 23.77
C GLN A 33 23.94 16.19 22.98
N THR A 34 24.71 16.44 21.92
CA THR A 34 25.58 15.52 21.21
C THR A 34 26.42 14.66 22.14
N THR A 35 26.28 13.33 22.05
CA THR A 35 27.33 12.39 22.47
C THR A 35 27.96 11.78 21.22
N GLN A 36 28.96 12.51 20.74
CA GLN A 36 30.07 12.02 19.95
C GLN A 36 30.83 10.95 20.73
N ARG A 37 31.05 9.77 20.13
CA ARG A 37 32.16 8.78 20.32
C ARG A 37 31.71 7.45 19.70
N GLU A 38 32.45 6.72 18.89
CA GLU A 38 33.82 6.87 18.40
C GLU A 38 33.93 5.93 17.20
N ARG A 39 34.52 6.41 16.11
CA ARG A 39 34.80 5.65 14.89
C ARG A 39 35.90 4.65 15.22
N ARG A 40 35.57 3.39 15.52
CA ARG A 40 36.58 2.33 15.59
C ARG A 40 37.01 1.97 14.17
N VAL A 41 38.00 2.72 13.68
CA VAL A 41 38.86 2.34 12.58
C VAL A 41 39.79 1.26 13.12
N THR A 42 39.51 0.00 12.82
CA THR A 42 40.50 -1.06 13.03
C THR A 42 41.37 -1.14 11.78
N THR A 43 42.60 -0.69 11.97
CA THR A 43 43.74 -0.71 11.05
C THR A 43 44.14 -2.13 10.63
N THR A 44 44.38 -2.30 9.33
CA THR A 44 45.03 -3.45 8.68
C THR A 44 46.46 -3.69 9.18
N PRO A 45 46.86 -4.96 9.39
CA PRO A 45 48.21 -5.39 9.04
C PRO A 45 48.22 -6.63 8.12
N LEU A 46 49.08 -6.59 7.08
CA LEU A 46 49.49 -7.68 6.18
C LEU A 46 51.01 -7.46 5.92
N PRO A 47 51.93 -8.46 5.73
CA PRO A 47 51.76 -9.84 5.20
C PRO A 47 52.51 -11.02 5.90
N ALA A 48 52.02 -12.24 5.58
CA ALA A 48 52.70 -13.52 5.23
C ALA A 48 53.52 -14.35 6.26
N PRO A 49 53.72 -15.69 6.07
CA PRO A 49 53.37 -16.55 4.92
C PRO A 49 52.55 -17.84 5.23
N THR A 50 51.95 -18.36 4.15
CA THR A 50 51.28 -19.65 3.95
C THR A 50 52.12 -20.87 4.34
N PRO A 51 51.51 -21.92 4.92
CA PRO A 51 51.37 -23.16 4.16
C PRO A 51 49.93 -23.74 4.13
N THR A 52 49.44 -23.95 2.91
CA THR A 52 48.35 -24.86 2.46
C THR A 52 48.86 -26.32 2.47
N PRO A 53 48.06 -27.43 2.48
CA PRO A 53 46.59 -27.63 2.44
C PRO A 53 46.01 -28.62 3.49
N ALA A 54 44.68 -28.57 3.70
CA ALA A 54 43.90 -29.79 3.92
C ALA A 54 42.48 -29.65 3.35
N ARG A 55 42.24 -30.45 2.32
CA ARG A 55 41.00 -30.66 1.57
C ARG A 55 39.93 -31.30 2.47
N THR A 56 38.77 -30.65 2.61
CA THR A 56 37.52 -31.33 2.99
C THR A 56 36.34 -30.82 2.13
N THR A 57 35.96 -31.70 1.20
CA THR A 57 34.63 -31.99 0.64
C THR A 57 33.53 -30.91 0.68
N PRO A 58 33.10 -30.37 -0.49
CA PRO A 58 31.75 -29.82 -0.63
C PRO A 58 30.75 -30.95 -0.94
N THR A 59 29.74 -31.07 -0.08
CA THR A 59 28.53 -31.87 -0.30
C THR A 59 27.79 -31.37 -1.55
N PRO A 60 27.49 -32.23 -2.55
CA PRO A 60 26.72 -31.84 -3.73
C PRO A 60 25.22 -31.78 -3.41
N THR A 61 24.59 -30.62 -3.64
CA THR A 61 23.13 -30.48 -3.68
C THR A 61 22.58 -31.12 -4.96
N PRO A 62 21.56 -32.00 -4.88
CA PRO A 62 21.02 -32.74 -6.03
C PRO A 62 20.37 -31.85 -7.10
N GLN A 63 20.57 -32.28 -8.34
CA GLN A 63 20.19 -31.68 -9.60
C GLN A 63 18.67 -31.61 -9.85
N ARG A 64 18.26 -30.52 -10.51
CA ARG A 64 16.97 -30.32 -11.20
C ARG A 64 16.86 -31.29 -12.40
N PRO A 65 15.82 -32.13 -12.50
CA PRO A 65 15.53 -32.84 -13.75
C PRO A 65 14.94 -31.89 -14.80
N ALA A 66 15.50 -31.96 -16.00
CA ALA A 66 15.03 -31.29 -17.19
C ALA A 66 14.01 -32.15 -17.96
N ALA A 67 13.05 -31.44 -18.56
CA ALA A 67 12.27 -31.74 -19.78
C ALA A 67 11.49 -33.06 -19.92
N THR A 68 10.21 -32.91 -20.25
CA THR A 68 9.53 -33.76 -21.24
C THR A 68 8.60 -32.88 -22.08
N PRO A 69 8.75 -32.83 -23.41
CA PRO A 69 7.77 -32.26 -24.31
C PRO A 69 6.73 -33.34 -24.65
N ALA A 70 5.45 -33.03 -24.47
CA ALA A 70 4.36 -33.83 -25.02
C ALA A 70 3.42 -32.91 -25.81
N GLN A 71 3.11 -33.39 -27.00
CA GLN A 71 2.57 -32.67 -28.14
C GLN A 71 1.07 -32.36 -28.00
N SER A 72 0.67 -31.31 -28.72
CA SER A 72 -0.71 -30.93 -29.04
C SER A 72 -1.44 -32.02 -29.85
N PRO A 73 -2.79 -32.03 -29.84
CA PRO A 73 -3.45 -31.77 -31.11
C PRO A 73 -4.56 -30.71 -31.03
N ALA A 74 -4.54 -29.87 -32.06
CA ALA A 74 -5.54 -28.91 -32.45
C ALA A 74 -6.95 -29.51 -32.56
N GLN A 75 -7.97 -28.75 -32.13
CA GLN A 75 -9.30 -28.79 -32.73
C GLN A 75 -9.96 -27.39 -32.72
N SER A 76 -10.20 -26.89 -33.92
CA SER A 76 -11.18 -25.86 -34.31
C SER A 76 -11.50 -26.14 -35.79
N PRO A 77 -12.67 -25.84 -36.39
CA PRO A 77 -13.96 -25.36 -35.84
C PRO A 77 -15.17 -26.22 -36.33
N ALA A 78 -16.35 -26.06 -35.72
CA ALA A 78 -17.62 -26.45 -36.36
C ALA A 78 -18.70 -25.39 -36.05
N GLN A 79 -19.32 -24.84 -37.10
CA GLN A 79 -20.29 -23.75 -37.08
C GLN A 79 -21.75 -24.24 -37.04
N ALA A 80 -22.60 -23.40 -36.42
CA ALA A 80 -24.02 -23.07 -36.69
C ALA A 80 -25.14 -24.09 -36.34
N PRO A 81 -26.38 -23.65 -36.03
CA PRO A 81 -26.96 -22.31 -36.18
C PRO A 81 -27.53 -21.65 -34.90
N ALA A 82 -27.77 -20.34 -35.02
CA ALA A 82 -28.42 -19.47 -34.06
C ALA A 82 -29.95 -19.71 -33.94
N PRO A 83 -30.51 -19.49 -32.74
CA PRO A 83 -31.82 -18.87 -32.61
C PRO A 83 -31.73 -17.50 -31.90
N THR A 84 -32.19 -16.48 -32.63
CA THR A 84 -32.95 -15.29 -32.19
C THR A 84 -32.62 -14.64 -30.83
N PRO A 85 -32.08 -13.41 -30.78
CA PRO A 85 -31.97 -12.68 -29.52
C PRO A 85 -33.34 -12.14 -29.09
N THR A 86 -33.98 -12.83 -28.14
CA THR A 86 -35.04 -12.24 -27.31
C THR A 86 -34.39 -11.20 -26.41
N ALA A 87 -34.68 -9.91 -26.63
CA ALA A 87 -34.24 -8.82 -25.78
C ALA A 87 -34.81 -9.00 -24.37
N THR A 88 -33.97 -9.53 -23.46
CA THR A 88 -34.30 -9.65 -22.03
C THR A 88 -33.87 -8.36 -21.35
N PRO A 89 -34.75 -7.70 -20.57
CA PRO A 89 -34.46 -6.41 -19.94
C PRO A 89 -33.27 -6.52 -18.97
N THR A 90 -32.39 -5.51 -19.03
CA THR A 90 -31.22 -5.33 -18.17
C THR A 90 -31.64 -5.30 -16.70
N ALA A 91 -31.49 -6.44 -16.02
CA ALA A 91 -31.49 -6.49 -14.57
C ALA A 91 -30.25 -5.74 -14.07
N ASN A 92 -30.47 -4.76 -13.21
CA ASN A 92 -29.42 -4.03 -12.49
C ASN A 92 -28.66 -5.04 -11.62
N ALA A 93 -27.52 -5.52 -12.11
CA ALA A 93 -26.76 -6.57 -11.44
C ALA A 93 -26.04 -5.99 -10.23
N THR A 94 -26.38 -6.47 -9.04
CA THR A 94 -25.59 -6.27 -7.83
C THR A 94 -24.15 -6.74 -8.10
N PRO A 95 -23.11 -5.89 -7.86
CA PRO A 95 -21.73 -6.26 -8.16
C PRO A 95 -21.33 -7.53 -7.42
N ARG A 96 -20.92 -8.56 -8.17
CA ARG A 96 -20.42 -9.82 -7.61
C ARG A 96 -19.03 -9.57 -7.02
N PRO A 97 -18.74 -9.97 -5.76
CA PRO A 97 -17.40 -9.90 -5.21
C PRO A 97 -16.43 -10.68 -6.11
N GLY A 98 -15.51 -9.97 -6.77
CA GLY A 98 -14.50 -10.55 -7.66
C GLY A 98 -14.67 -10.26 -9.15
N ALA A 99 -15.78 -9.68 -9.60
CA ALA A 99 -15.85 -9.15 -10.97
C ALA A 99 -14.92 -7.94 -11.11
N ALA A 100 -14.22 -7.82 -12.25
CA ALA A 100 -13.45 -6.61 -12.55
C ALA A 100 -14.43 -5.45 -12.84
N PRO A 101 -14.15 -4.23 -12.35
CA PRO A 101 -15.00 -3.08 -12.63
C PRO A 101 -15.03 -2.82 -14.14
N GLN A 102 -16.23 -2.61 -14.69
CA GLN A 102 -16.44 -2.43 -16.12
C GLN A 102 -16.42 -0.95 -16.54
N THR A 103 -16.55 -0.05 -15.56
CA THR A 103 -16.55 1.39 -15.79
C THR A 103 -15.57 2.10 -14.86
N LEU A 104 -15.16 3.30 -15.26
CA LEU A 104 -14.28 4.15 -14.46
C LEU A 104 -14.92 4.50 -13.11
N GLU A 105 -16.22 4.77 -13.10
CA GLU A 105 -16.95 5.15 -11.90
C GLU A 105 -17.06 3.98 -10.92
N GLU A 106 -17.30 2.77 -11.42
CA GLU A 106 -17.30 1.55 -10.61
C GLU A 106 -15.91 1.30 -9.98
N LEU A 107 -14.83 1.52 -10.74
CA LEU A 107 -13.46 1.42 -10.21
C LEU A 107 -13.23 2.41 -9.07
N ARG A 108 -13.62 3.68 -9.25
CA ARG A 108 -13.47 4.73 -8.22
C ARG A 108 -14.28 4.40 -6.97
N ALA A 109 -15.55 4.02 -7.14
CA ALA A 109 -16.42 3.62 -6.05
C ALA A 109 -15.81 2.47 -5.26
N ARG A 110 -15.30 1.44 -5.95
CA ARG A 110 -14.67 0.29 -5.30
C ARG A 110 -13.36 0.64 -4.58
N ILE A 111 -12.53 1.51 -5.14
CA ILE A 111 -11.32 1.99 -4.44
C ILE A 111 -11.73 2.73 -3.17
N SER A 112 -12.71 3.65 -3.26
CA SER A 112 -13.19 4.41 -2.09
C SER A 112 -13.81 3.51 -1.01
N GLU A 113 -14.54 2.47 -1.41
CA GLU A 113 -15.09 1.47 -0.49
C GLU A 113 -13.98 0.73 0.25
N ILE A 114 -12.89 0.36 -0.45
CA ILE A 114 -11.75 -0.32 0.17
C ILE A 114 -10.98 0.63 1.09
N THR A 115 -10.69 1.87 0.68
CA THR A 115 -9.91 2.81 1.50
C THR A 115 -10.68 3.30 2.72
N SER A 116 -12.02 3.33 2.65
CA SER A 116 -12.90 3.70 3.77
C SER A 116 -13.16 2.59 4.80
N ARG A 117 -12.56 1.41 4.63
CA ARG A 117 -12.76 0.30 5.58
C ARG A 117 -12.27 0.67 6.99
N PRO A 118 -12.97 0.22 8.04
CA PRO A 118 -12.60 0.54 9.42
C PRO A 118 -11.22 0.00 9.83
N GLU A 119 -10.70 -1.03 9.15
CA GLU A 119 -9.35 -1.55 9.34
C GLU A 119 -8.25 -0.51 9.09
N PHE A 120 -8.53 0.49 8.26
CA PHE A 120 -7.61 1.59 7.96
C PHE A 120 -7.87 2.85 8.77
N ALA A 121 -8.86 2.87 9.66
CA ALA A 121 -9.26 4.08 10.39
C ALA A 121 -8.12 4.69 11.23
N SER A 122 -7.20 3.87 11.73
CA SER A 122 -6.02 4.32 12.49
C SER A 122 -4.79 4.60 11.62
N SER A 123 -4.90 4.47 10.29
CA SER A 123 -3.80 4.62 9.33
C SER A 123 -4.00 5.86 8.47
N HIS A 124 -2.89 6.43 8.00
CA HIS A 124 -2.92 7.42 6.93
C HIS A 124 -2.70 6.70 5.59
N LEU A 125 -3.64 6.87 4.67
CA LEU A 125 -3.55 6.35 3.30
C LEU A 125 -3.46 7.52 2.32
N ALA A 126 -2.54 7.39 1.36
CA ALA A 126 -2.54 8.20 0.14
C ALA A 126 -2.53 7.26 -1.07
N VAL A 127 -3.43 7.52 -2.01
CA VAL A 127 -3.63 6.70 -3.20
C VAL A 127 -3.65 7.62 -4.41
N LYS A 128 -2.88 7.28 -5.43
CA LYS A 128 -2.89 7.95 -6.74
C LYS A 128 -2.84 6.89 -7.82
N VAL A 129 -3.84 6.90 -8.69
CA VAL A 129 -3.95 5.97 -9.81
C VAL A 129 -4.01 6.78 -11.09
N ALA A 130 -3.12 6.48 -12.03
CA ALA A 130 -3.06 7.13 -13.33
C ALA A 130 -3.13 6.08 -14.45
N SER A 131 -3.75 6.46 -15.57
CA SER A 131 -3.69 5.70 -16.81
C SER A 131 -2.31 5.90 -17.43
N LEU A 132 -1.63 4.79 -17.75
CA LEU A 132 -0.33 4.84 -18.41
C LEU A 132 -0.45 5.23 -19.89
N ASP A 133 -1.56 4.89 -20.54
CA ASP A 133 -1.79 5.21 -21.95
C ASP A 133 -2.03 6.71 -22.19
N THR A 134 -2.76 7.34 -21.27
CA THR A 134 -3.19 8.75 -21.42
C THR A 134 -2.48 9.72 -20.49
N GLY A 135 -1.76 9.23 -19.48
CA GLY A 135 -1.16 10.03 -18.41
C GLY A 135 -2.18 10.68 -17.46
N ARG A 136 -3.48 10.42 -17.65
CA ARG A 136 -4.54 11.05 -16.86
C ARG A 136 -4.70 10.36 -15.51
N VAL A 137 -4.89 11.17 -14.48
CA VAL A 137 -5.27 10.70 -13.15
C VAL A 137 -6.71 10.16 -13.19
N VAL A 138 -6.86 8.94 -12.71
CA VAL A 138 -8.14 8.22 -12.63
C VAL A 138 -8.75 8.38 -11.23
N TYR A 139 -7.94 8.28 -10.19
CA TYR A 139 -8.35 8.38 -8.79
C TYR A 139 -7.21 8.96 -7.95
N GLU A 140 -7.53 9.86 -7.03
CA GLU A 140 -6.59 10.44 -6.07
C GLU A 140 -7.26 10.63 -4.72
N GLU A 141 -6.52 10.29 -3.67
CA GLU A 141 -6.89 10.51 -2.28
C GLU A 141 -5.61 10.84 -1.51
N ASN A 142 -5.54 12.01 -0.87
CA ASN A 142 -4.38 12.47 -0.10
C ASN A 142 -3.02 12.41 -0.84
N ALA A 143 -3.01 12.44 -2.17
CA ALA A 143 -1.81 12.20 -2.99
C ALA A 143 -0.66 13.19 -2.72
N ASP A 144 -0.98 14.39 -2.23
CA ASP A 144 0.00 15.44 -1.92
C ASP A 144 0.56 15.32 -0.48
N LYS A 145 0.14 14.31 0.29
CA LYS A 145 0.62 14.10 1.65
C LYS A 145 1.93 13.32 1.64
N TRP A 146 2.90 13.81 2.40
CA TRP A 146 4.15 13.12 2.63
C TRP A 146 3.92 11.85 3.45
N MET A 147 4.40 10.73 2.93
CA MET A 147 4.33 9.42 3.58
C MET A 147 5.73 8.83 3.76
N GLN A 148 5.89 7.94 4.73
CA GLN A 148 7.11 7.15 4.87
C GLN A 148 7.15 6.11 3.74
N PRO A 149 8.08 6.17 2.78
CA PRO A 149 8.04 5.32 1.59
C PRO A 149 8.55 3.89 1.84
N ALA A 150 9.23 3.65 2.97
CA ALA A 150 9.90 2.39 3.27
C ALA A 150 10.73 1.88 2.07
N SER A 151 10.58 0.62 1.66
CA SER A 151 11.32 0.07 0.52
C SER A 151 10.91 0.67 -0.84
N ASN A 152 9.82 1.44 -0.93
CA ASN A 152 9.47 2.15 -2.18
C ASN A 152 10.50 3.25 -2.49
N MET A 153 11.34 3.64 -1.53
CA MET A 153 12.51 4.50 -1.78
C MET A 153 13.43 3.93 -2.87
N LYS A 154 13.50 2.60 -3.00
CA LYS A 154 14.31 1.93 -4.03
C LYS A 154 13.92 2.31 -5.46
N LEU A 155 12.68 2.77 -5.69
CA LEU A 155 12.24 3.24 -7.00
C LEU A 155 12.94 4.54 -7.44
N TYR A 156 13.59 5.26 -6.52
CA TYR A 156 14.26 6.54 -6.79
C TYR A 156 15.79 6.47 -6.71
N THR A 157 16.35 5.33 -6.31
CA THR A 157 17.79 5.12 -6.19
C THR A 157 18.26 4.25 -7.34
N VAL A 158 18.84 4.86 -8.38
CA VAL A 158 19.45 4.17 -9.52
C VAL A 158 20.86 3.67 -9.23
#